data_AF-A0A819MSY6-F1
#
_entry.id   AF-A0A819MSY6-F1
#
_cell.length_a   1.000
_cell.length_b   1.000
_cell.length_c   1.000
_cell.angle_alpha   90.00
_cell.angle_beta   90.00
_cell.angle_gamma   90.00
#
_symmetry.space_group_name_H-M   'P 1'
#
loop_
_entity.id
_entity.type
_entity.pdbx_description
1 polymer ?
#
loop_
_entity_poly.entity_id
_entity_poly.type
_entity_poly.pdbx_seq_one_letter_code
_entity_poly.pdbx_strand_id
1 'polypeptide(L)'
;MRSERTTEALGYYLPNGHPDFGKIHNNIGIVHAAKDQRALARQELETALQLLQALHSNQPHPDIATCISNIGSLCRQLKDYDTAKDLQKQALEIRIQTLPLTHIDIAMSFHNLGI
;
A
#
# COMPACT_ATOMS: atom_id res chain seq x y z
N MET A 1 -16.47 -26.51 -18.13
CA MET A 1 -16.76 -25.47 -17.12
C MET A 1 -16.38 -25.93 -15.71
N ARG A 2 -15.12 -26.29 -15.44
CA ARG A 2 -14.71 -26.74 -14.08
C ARG A 2 -13.25 -26.47 -13.69
N SER A 3 -12.50 -25.67 -14.46
CA SER A 3 -11.07 -25.38 -14.18
C SER A 3 -10.79 -23.96 -13.64
N GLU A 4 -11.77 -23.06 -13.62
CA GLU A 4 -11.55 -21.67 -13.17
C GLU A 4 -11.68 -21.51 -11.65
N ARG A 5 -12.43 -22.39 -10.97
CA ARG A 5 -12.63 -22.32 -9.51
C ARG A 5 -11.40 -22.77 -8.71
N THR A 6 -10.50 -23.55 -9.31
CA THR A 6 -9.34 -24.12 -8.60
C THR A 6 -8.16 -23.14 -8.54
N THR A 7 -8.03 -22.23 -9.50
CA THR A 7 -6.95 -21.22 -9.51
C THR A 7 -7.19 -20.11 -8.49
N GLU A 8 -8.43 -19.66 -8.31
CA GLU A 8 -8.76 -18.71 -7.22
C GLU A 8 -8.52 -19.33 -5.84
N ALA A 9 -8.95 -20.58 -5.63
CA ALA A 9 -8.75 -21.28 -4.37
C ALA A 9 -7.26 -21.58 -4.07
N LEU A 10 -6.42 -21.84 -5.08
CA LEU A 10 -4.98 -22.01 -4.92
C LEU A 10 -4.26 -20.69 -4.58
N GLY A 11 -4.77 -19.56 -5.07
CA GLY A 11 -4.30 -18.23 -4.67
C GLY A 11 -4.43 -18.01 -3.16
N TYR A 12 -5.55 -18.43 -2.56
CA TYR A 12 -5.80 -18.32 -1.10
C TYR A 12 -4.88 -19.17 -0.22
N TYR A 13 -4.25 -20.22 -0.76
CA TYR A 13 -3.42 -21.18 -0.01
C TYR A 13 -1.90 -20.97 -0.18
N LEU A 14 -1.47 -20.03 -1.02
CA LEU A 14 -0.06 -19.62 -1.05
C LEU A 14 0.22 -18.74 0.18
N PRO A 15 1.40 -18.85 0.82
CA PRO A 15 1.81 -17.96 1.91
C PRO A 15 1.73 -16.47 1.55
N ASN A 16 1.73 -16.14 0.24
CA ASN A 16 1.65 -14.78 -0.29
C ASN A 16 0.23 -14.32 -0.70
N GLY A 17 -0.79 -15.19 -0.60
CA GLY A 17 -2.11 -14.94 -1.18
C GLY A 17 -3.26 -14.77 -0.19
N HIS A 18 -3.01 -14.94 1.12
CA HIS A 18 -4.02 -14.58 2.11
C HIS A 18 -4.06 -13.05 2.26
N PRO A 19 -5.23 -12.41 2.05
CA PRO A 19 -5.37 -10.96 1.87
C PRO A 19 -4.83 -10.13 3.03
N ASP A 20 -4.78 -10.74 4.23
CA ASP A 20 -4.32 -10.06 5.44
C ASP A 20 -2.80 -9.93 5.55
N PHE A 21 -1.98 -10.73 4.87
CA PHE A 21 -0.51 -10.63 5.04
C PHE A 21 0.03 -9.28 4.61
N GLY A 22 -0.41 -8.77 3.45
CA GLY A 22 -0.03 -7.44 2.99
C GLY A 22 -0.39 -6.35 4.02
N LYS A 23 -1.58 -6.44 4.62
CA LYS A 23 -2.04 -5.51 5.66
C LYS A 23 -1.24 -5.63 6.95
N ILE A 24 -0.91 -6.85 7.36
CA ILE A 24 -0.09 -7.13 8.55
C ILE A 24 1.30 -6.53 8.37
N HIS A 25 1.98 -6.83 7.27
CA HIS A 25 3.30 -6.26 6.98
C HIS A 25 3.26 -4.73 6.92
N ASN A 26 2.22 -4.14 6.31
CA ASN A 26 2.05 -2.69 6.30
C ASN A 26 1.96 -2.11 7.72
N ASN A 27 1.16 -2.74 8.58
CA ASN A 27 1.01 -2.30 9.97
C ASN A 27 2.30 -2.47 10.78
N ILE A 28 3.02 -3.58 10.60
CA ILE A 28 4.33 -3.80 11.23
C ILE A 28 5.33 -2.72 10.78
N GLY A 29 5.35 -2.39 9.48
CA GLY A 29 6.17 -1.32 8.93
C GLY A 29 5.91 0.03 9.59
N ILE A 30 4.65 0.40 9.81
CA ILE A 30 4.27 1.61 10.55
C ILE A 30 4.79 1.57 12.00
N VAL A 31 4.66 0.43 12.68
CA VAL A 31 5.16 0.26 14.07
C VAL A 31 6.68 0.42 14.12
N HIS A 32 7.42 -0.14 13.18
CA HIS A 32 8.87 0.05 13.09
C HIS A 32 9.23 1.51 12.80
N ALA A 33 8.49 2.20 11.92
CA ALA A 33 8.69 3.62 11.65
C ALA A 33 8.50 4.47 12.92
N ALA A 34 7.46 4.18 13.70
CA ALA A 34 7.19 4.85 14.98
C ALA A 34 8.29 4.61 16.03
N LYS A 35 9.02 3.50 15.94
CA LYS A 35 10.18 3.16 16.80
C LYS A 35 11.51 3.69 16.26
N ASP A 36 11.49 4.51 15.22
CA ASP A 36 12.69 4.99 14.50
C ASP A 36 13.53 3.88 13.83
N GLN A 37 12.96 2.67 13.69
CA GLN A 37 13.60 1.50 13.09
C GLN A 37 13.43 1.54 11.56
N ARG A 38 14.01 2.57 10.94
CA ARG A 38 13.80 2.94 9.53
C ARG A 38 14.05 1.82 8.51
N ALA A 39 15.11 1.05 8.69
CA ALA A 39 15.47 -0.03 7.76
C ALA A 39 14.41 -1.15 7.77
N LEU A 40 13.99 -1.56 8.97
CA LEU A 40 12.94 -2.57 9.13
C LEU A 40 11.60 -2.03 8.63
N ALA A 41 11.28 -0.76 8.92
CA ALA A 41 10.06 -0.14 8.42
C ALA A 41 9.97 -0.18 6.88
N ARG A 42 11.07 0.17 6.21
CA ARG A 42 11.15 0.12 4.74
C ARG A 42 10.94 -1.30 4.22
N GLN A 43 11.67 -2.27 4.77
CA GLN A 43 11.58 -3.67 4.34
C GLN A 43 10.14 -4.21 4.47
N GLU A 44 9.49 -3.94 5.61
CA GLU A 44 8.12 -4.41 5.88
C GLU A 44 7.10 -3.75 4.93
N LEU A 45 7.23 -2.44 4.68
CA LEU A 45 6.34 -1.73 3.76
C LEU A 45 6.56 -2.14 2.28
N GLU A 46 7.80 -2.38 1.86
CA GLU A 46 8.10 -2.88 0.51
C GLU A 46 7.56 -4.31 0.30
N THR A 47 7.69 -5.17 1.32
CA THR A 47 7.09 -6.51 1.34
C THR A 47 5.56 -6.42 1.25
N ALA A 48 4.94 -5.55 2.05
CA ALA A 48 3.51 -5.31 2.02
C ALA A 48 3.02 -4.88 0.63
N LEU A 49 3.75 -3.97 -0.02
CA LEU A 49 3.41 -3.49 -1.36
C LEU A 49 3.44 -4.63 -2.39
N GLN A 50 4.47 -5.47 -2.38
CA GLN A 50 4.57 -6.61 -3.29
C GLN A 50 3.43 -7.61 -3.09
N LEU A 51 3.08 -7.91 -1.83
CA LEU A 51 1.98 -8.82 -1.51
C LEU A 51 0.62 -8.26 -1.94
N LEU A 52 0.36 -6.98 -1.67
CA LEU A 52 -0.89 -6.32 -2.07
C LEU A 52 -1.01 -6.22 -3.59
N GLN A 53 0.08 -5.91 -4.30
CA GLN A 53 0.11 -5.92 -5.76
C GLN A 53 -0.19 -7.31 -6.32
N ALA A 54 0.45 -8.37 -5.78
CA ALA A 54 0.18 -9.74 -6.20
C ALA A 54 -1.28 -10.15 -5.93
N LEU A 55 -1.81 -9.83 -4.75
CA LEU A 55 -3.19 -10.12 -4.35
C LEU A 55 -4.21 -9.51 -5.31
N HIS A 56 -3.99 -8.26 -5.74
CA HIS A 56 -4.88 -7.55 -6.65
C HIS A 56 -4.49 -7.72 -8.12
N SER A 57 -3.68 -8.72 -8.47
CA SER A 57 -3.23 -8.97 -9.86
C SER A 57 -2.64 -7.72 -10.54
N ASN A 58 -1.90 -6.92 -9.76
CA ASN A 58 -1.31 -5.63 -10.13
C ASN A 58 -2.33 -4.57 -10.58
N GLN A 59 -3.61 -4.75 -10.28
CA GLN A 59 -4.63 -3.73 -10.52
C GLN A 59 -4.63 -2.65 -9.43
N PRO A 60 -4.99 -1.40 -9.76
CA PRO A 60 -5.18 -0.35 -8.77
C PRO A 60 -6.15 -0.80 -7.67
N HIS A 61 -5.77 -0.62 -6.41
CA HIS A 61 -6.61 -0.93 -5.25
C HIS A 61 -6.35 0.04 -4.09
N PRO A 62 -7.38 0.41 -3.28
CA PRO A 62 -7.20 1.31 -2.14
C PRO A 62 -6.16 0.85 -1.12
N ASP A 63 -6.02 -0.46 -0.90
CA ASP A 63 -5.00 -1.02 0.01
C ASP A 63 -3.57 -0.74 -0.51
N ILE A 64 -3.36 -0.84 -1.83
CA ILE A 64 -2.08 -0.50 -2.48
C ILE A 64 -1.79 0.99 -2.29
N ALA A 65 -2.79 1.86 -2.52
CA ALA A 65 -2.63 3.30 -2.32
C ALA A 65 -2.26 3.65 -0.88
N THR A 66 -2.88 2.99 0.10
CA THR A 66 -2.58 3.17 1.52
C THR A 66 -1.15 2.77 1.84
N CYS A 67 -0.69 1.61 1.34
CA CYS A 67 0.70 1.17 1.53
C CYS A 67 1.71 2.15 0.92
N ILE A 68 1.47 2.62 -0.31
CA ILE A 68 2.33 3.62 -0.98
C ILE A 68 2.37 4.94 -0.19
N SER A 69 1.24 5.41 0.34
CA SER A 69 1.18 6.62 1.16
C SER A 69 1.98 6.48 2.47
N ASN A 70 2.02 5.27 3.06
CA ASN A 70 2.85 4.98 4.23
C ASN A 70 4.35 4.98 3.90
N ILE A 71 4.74 4.44 2.74
CA ILE A 71 6.14 4.54 2.26
C ILE A 71 6.51 6.01 2.03
N GLY A 72 5.62 6.80 1.42
CA GLY A 72 5.83 8.25 1.26
C GLY A 72 6.01 8.97 2.60
N SER A 73 5.22 8.59 3.61
CA SER A 73 5.38 9.11 4.97
C SER A 73 6.73 8.75 5.60
N LEU A 74 7.21 7.52 5.38
CA LEU A 74 8.54 7.10 5.81
C LEU A 74 9.65 7.89 5.08
N CYS A 75 9.54 8.10 3.78
CA CYS A 75 10.47 8.95 3.02
C CYS A 75 10.52 10.38 3.59
N ARG A 76 9.38 10.95 3.96
CA ARG A 76 9.32 12.26 4.63
C ARG A 76 10.05 12.27 5.97
N GLN A 77 9.92 11.21 6.78
CA GLN A 77 10.69 11.05 8.03
C GLN A 77 12.20 10.93 7.77
N LEU A 78 12.60 10.39 6.62
CA LEU A 78 13.98 10.30 6.15
C LEU A 78 14.49 11.59 5.49
N LYS A 79 13.64 12.64 5.42
CA LYS A 79 13.92 13.91 4.72
C LYS A 79 14.10 13.77 3.20
N ASP A 80 13.63 12.66 2.63
CA ASP A 80 13.54 12.44 1.19
C ASP A 80 12.18 12.95 0.70
N TYR A 81 12.08 14.27 0.60
CA TYR A 81 10.80 14.96 0.34
C TYR A 81 10.34 14.80 -1.11
N ASP A 82 11.26 14.69 -2.07
CA ASP A 82 10.93 14.53 -3.48
C ASP A 82 10.28 13.16 -3.71
N THR A 83 10.92 12.08 -3.23
CA THR A 83 10.33 10.74 -3.32
C THR A 83 9.02 10.65 -2.55
N ALA A 84 8.92 11.27 -1.36
CA ALA A 84 7.68 11.30 -0.59
C ALA A 84 6.53 11.95 -1.36
N LYS A 85 6.79 13.06 -2.06
CA LYS A 85 5.79 13.77 -2.87
C LYS A 85 5.32 12.92 -4.05
N ASP A 86 6.23 12.25 -4.74
CA ASP A 86 5.88 11.42 -5.90
C ASP A 86 5.07 10.19 -5.47
N LEU A 87 5.44 9.55 -4.38
CA LEU A 87 4.66 8.45 -3.79
C LEU A 87 3.26 8.92 -3.36
N GLN A 88 3.14 10.10 -2.74
CA GLN A 88 1.84 10.62 -2.32
C GLN A 88 0.93 10.95 -3.53
N LYS A 89 1.50 11.44 -4.64
CA LYS A 89 0.77 11.61 -5.90
C LYS A 89 0.30 10.27 -6.48
N GLN A 90 1.17 9.27 -6.50
CA GLN A 90 0.83 7.93 -6.98
C GLN A 90 -0.32 7.32 -6.16
N ALA A 91 -0.27 7.46 -4.83
CA ALA A 91 -1.36 7.01 -3.95
C ALA A 91 -2.68 7.76 -4.23
N LEU A 92 -2.63 9.08 -4.49
CA LEU A 92 -3.80 9.87 -4.87
C LEU A 92 -4.39 9.39 -6.20
N GLU A 93 -3.56 9.14 -7.21
CA GLU A 93 -4.00 8.66 -8.51
C GLU A 93 -4.78 7.33 -8.39
N ILE A 94 -4.24 6.37 -7.64
CA ILE A 94 -4.93 5.10 -7.37
C ILE A 94 -6.25 5.32 -6.62
N ARG A 95 -6.27 6.21 -5.62
CA ARG A 95 -7.50 6.54 -4.87
C ARG A 95 -8.58 7.12 -5.78
N ILE A 96 -8.22 8.03 -6.69
CA ILE A 96 -9.16 8.61 -7.67
C ILE A 96 -9.70 7.53 -8.62
N GLN A 97 -8.87 6.57 -9.03
CA GLN A 97 -9.28 5.48 -9.92
C GLN A 97 -10.20 4.45 -9.25
N THR A 98 -10.11 4.29 -7.92
CA THR A 98 -10.72 3.16 -7.20
C THR A 98 -11.82 3.56 -6.22
N LEU A 99 -11.91 4.84 -5.85
CA LEU A 99 -12.85 5.34 -4.85
C LEU A 99 -13.72 6.46 -5.42
N PRO A 100 -14.95 6.67 -4.89
CA PRO A 100 -15.73 7.87 -5.20
C PRO A 100 -14.96 9.14 -4.83
N LEU A 101 -15.07 10.20 -5.62
CA LEU A 101 -14.37 11.47 -5.38
C LEU A 101 -14.68 12.12 -4.02
N THR A 102 -15.80 11.75 -3.38
CA THR A 102 -16.20 12.20 -2.04
C THR A 102 -15.52 11.44 -0.90
N HIS A 103 -14.70 10.43 -1.21
CA HIS A 103 -14.06 9.59 -0.20
C HIS A 103 -13.01 10.36 0.60
N ILE A 104 -12.99 10.16 1.92
CA ILE A 104 -12.12 10.88 2.85
C ILE A 104 -10.62 10.72 2.53
N ASP A 105 -10.22 9.55 2.04
CA ASP A 105 -8.81 9.29 1.66
C ASP A 105 -8.30 10.17 0.52
N ILE A 106 -9.18 10.61 -0.39
CA ILE A 106 -8.83 11.56 -1.45
C ILE A 106 -8.59 12.93 -0.83
N ALA A 107 -9.46 13.38 0.07
CA ALA A 107 -9.28 14.64 0.80
C ALA A 107 -7.98 14.64 1.64
N MET A 108 -7.67 13.53 2.32
CA MET A 108 -6.42 13.39 3.06
C MET A 108 -5.18 13.41 2.15
N SER A 109 -5.26 12.83 0.95
CA SER A 109 -4.19 12.93 -0.04
C SER A 109 -3.90 14.36 -0.46
N PHE A 110 -4.93 15.16 -0.73
CA PHE A 110 -4.79 16.58 -1.07
C PHE A 110 -4.13 17.36 0.08
N HIS A 111 -4.61 17.16 1.30
CA HIS A 111 -3.99 17.73 2.51
C HIS A 111 -2.50 17.39 2.63
N ASN A 112 -2.13 16.12 2.42
CA ASN A 112 -0.73 15.68 2.49
C ASN A 112 0.16 16.29 1.39
N LEU A 113 -0.42 16.69 0.26
CA LEU A 113 0.27 17.35 -0.86
C LEU A 113 0.28 18.87 -0.74
N GLY A 114 -0.46 19.45 0.21
CA GLY A 114 -0.60 20.90 0.35
C GLY A 114 -1.40 21.55 -0.79
N ILE A 115 -2.36 20.82 -1.36
CA ILE A 115 -3.29 21.26 -2.41
C ILE A 115 -4.68 21.30 -1.81
#